data_AF-J3GFM0-F1
#
_entry.id   AF-J3GFM0-F1
#
_cell.length_a   1.000
_cell.length_b   1.000
_cell.length_c   1.000
_cell.angle_alpha   90.00
_cell.angle_beta   90.00
_cell.angle_gamma   90.00
#
_symmetry.space_group_name_H-M   'P 1'
#
loop_
_entity.id
_entity.type
_entity.pdbx_description
1 polymer ?
#
loop_
_entity_poly.entity_id
_entity_poly.type
_entity_poly.pdbx_seq_one_letter_code
_entity_poly.pdbx_strand_id
1 'polypeptide(L)'
;RRWRIGYSSASLASVRSAVADGLGVSVLPSRLALPGHRRLGVAESFAELAALEIALHLRPDAPRRVIDLAEQLTKLCAQVTGHVS
;
A
#
# COMPACT_ATOMS: atom_id res chain seq x y z
N ARG A 1 15.62 -18.83 9.67
CA ARG A 1 16.42 -18.31 8.52
C ARG A 1 16.89 -16.89 8.85
N ARG A 2 18.10 -16.49 8.44
CA ARG A 2 18.63 -15.13 8.70
C ARG A 2 18.42 -14.25 7.47
N TRP A 3 17.59 -13.22 7.61
CA TRP A 3 17.33 -12.22 6.56
C TRP A 3 18.41 -11.14 6.56
N ARG A 4 18.64 -10.49 5.40
CA ARG A 4 19.49 -9.31 5.26
C ARG A 4 18.79 -8.29 4.36
N ILE A 5 19.02 -7.00 4.62
CA ILE A 5 18.52 -5.91 3.76
C ILE A 5 19.53 -5.71 2.63
N GLY A 6 19.14 -6.05 1.40
CA GLY A 6 19.96 -5.86 0.20
C GLY A 6 19.73 -4.54 -0.54
N TYR A 7 18.59 -3.89 -0.31
CA TYR A 7 18.18 -2.64 -0.94
C TYR A 7 17.22 -1.87 -0.02
N SER A 8 17.31 -0.53 -0.01
CA SER A 8 16.42 0.34 0.75
C SER A 8 16.15 1.64 -0.02
N SER A 9 14.90 2.11 -0.02
CA SER A 9 14.49 3.35 -0.65
C SER A 9 13.23 3.89 0.04
N ALA A 10 13.06 5.22 0.04
CA ALA A 10 11.85 5.89 0.51
C ALA A 10 10.70 5.84 -0.53
N SER A 11 10.94 5.32 -1.74
CA SER A 11 9.94 5.26 -2.82
C SER A 11 9.44 3.84 -3.05
N LEU A 12 8.12 3.64 -2.90
CA LEU A 12 7.46 2.37 -3.22
C LEU A 12 7.66 1.95 -4.68
N ALA A 13 7.74 2.91 -5.61
CA ALA A 13 7.99 2.61 -7.02
C ALA A 13 9.41 2.02 -7.23
N SER A 14 10.39 2.54 -6.50
CA SER A 14 11.77 2.04 -6.58
C SER A 14 11.90 0.66 -5.93
N VAL A 15 11.21 0.41 -4.80
CA VAL A 15 11.15 -0.94 -4.20
C VAL A 15 10.44 -1.93 -5.12
N ARG A 16 9.31 -1.53 -5.72
CA ARG A 16 8.57 -2.33 -6.71
C ARG A 16 9.44 -2.75 -7.89
N SER A 17 10.23 -1.82 -8.43
CA SER A 17 11.12 -2.07 -9.57
C SER A 17 12.25 -3.02 -9.19
N ALA A 18 12.90 -2.81 -8.05
CA ALA A 18 13.93 -3.73 -7.55
C ALA A 18 13.45 -5.19 -7.42
N VAL A 19 12.21 -5.40 -6.95
CA VAL A 19 11.61 -6.74 -6.88
C VAL A 19 11.34 -7.30 -8.29
N ALA A 20 10.90 -6.47 -9.23
CA ALA A 20 10.66 -6.88 -10.62
C ALA A 20 11.94 -7.32 -11.33
N ASP A 21 13.05 -6.65 -11.01
CA ASP A 21 14.38 -6.94 -11.56
C ASP A 21 15.09 -8.09 -10.81
N GLY A 22 14.43 -8.72 -9.84
CA GLY A 22 14.92 -9.92 -9.17
C GLY A 22 15.87 -9.67 -8.00
N LEU A 23 15.97 -8.44 -7.47
CA LEU A 23 16.87 -8.13 -6.35
C LEU A 23 16.43 -8.78 -5.02
N GLY A 24 15.19 -9.26 -4.91
CA GLY A 24 14.72 -9.98 -3.73
C GLY A 24 13.19 -9.99 -3.59
N VAL A 25 12.74 -10.21 -2.35
CA VAL A 25 11.32 -10.20 -1.97
C VAL A 25 11.03 -8.95 -1.12
N SER A 26 9.84 -8.38 -1.26
CA SER A 26 9.41 -7.22 -0.48
C SER A 26 7.91 -7.28 -0.18
N VAL A 27 7.49 -6.48 0.80
CA VAL A 27 6.09 -6.22 1.09
C VAL A 27 5.65 -4.98 0.33
N LEU A 28 4.61 -5.10 -0.49
CA LEU A 28 4.06 -4.02 -1.29
C LEU A 28 2.53 -3.99 -1.15
N PRO A 29 1.89 -2.80 -1.19
CA PRO A 29 0.46 -2.71 -1.38
C PRO A 29 0.03 -3.51 -2.63
N SER A 30 -1.03 -4.31 -2.53
CA SER A 30 -1.47 -5.23 -3.60
C SER A 30 -1.66 -4.56 -4.96
N ARG A 31 -2.06 -3.27 -5.00
CA ARG A 31 -2.23 -2.48 -6.23
C ARG A 31 -0.92 -2.12 -6.92
N LEU A 32 0.21 -2.22 -6.21
CA LEU A 32 1.56 -2.01 -6.74
C LEU A 32 2.21 -3.32 -7.18
N ALA A 33 1.53 -4.46 -7.21
CA ALA A 33 2.09 -5.66 -7.83
C ALA A 33 2.19 -5.46 -9.36
N LEU A 34 3.30 -5.87 -9.99
CA LEU A 34 3.40 -5.98 -11.45
C LEU A 34 2.90 -7.36 -11.90
N PRO A 35 2.46 -7.52 -13.17
CA PRO A 35 2.07 -8.84 -13.70
C PRO A 35 3.15 -9.92 -13.56
N GLY A 36 4.43 -9.53 -13.60
CA GLY A 36 5.56 -10.45 -13.41
C GLY A 36 5.88 -10.77 -11.94
N HIS A 37 5.22 -10.13 -10.97
CA HIS A 37 5.43 -10.44 -9.56
C HIS A 37 4.64 -11.69 -9.15
N ARG A 38 5.30 -12.55 -8.38
CA ARG A 38 4.64 -13.66 -7.69
C ARG A 38 4.29 -13.23 -6.27
N ARG A 39 3.03 -13.43 -5.87
CA ARG A 39 2.62 -13.24 -4.46
C ARG A 39 3.08 -14.44 -3.64
N LEU A 40 3.63 -14.16 -2.45
CA LEU A 40 4.10 -15.15 -1.48
C LEU A 40 3.18 -15.06 -0.27
N GLY A 41 2.70 -16.20 0.22
CA GLY A 41 1.79 -16.26 1.37
C GLY A 41 2.13 -17.42 2.29
N VAL A 42 1.12 -17.87 3.04
CA VAL A 42 1.24 -18.96 4.01
C VAL A 42 1.77 -20.25 3.38
N ALA A 43 1.41 -20.52 2.12
CA ALA A 43 1.90 -21.68 1.36
C ALA A 43 3.44 -21.69 1.19
N GLU A 44 4.07 -20.51 1.11
CA GLU A 44 5.52 -20.36 1.07
C GLU A 44 6.14 -20.09 2.46
N SER A 45 5.41 -20.37 3.54
CA SER A 45 5.83 -20.11 4.93
C SER A 45 6.04 -18.63 5.26
N PHE A 46 5.35 -17.72 4.56
CA PHE A 46 5.28 -16.31 4.94
C PHE A 46 4.06 -16.04 5.83
N ALA A 47 4.21 -15.11 6.78
CA ALA A 47 3.11 -14.67 7.62
C ALA A 47 2.06 -13.90 6.78
N GLU A 48 0.81 -13.97 7.21
CA GLU A 48 -0.20 -13.03 6.73
C GLU A 48 0.14 -11.61 7.18
N LEU A 49 -0.19 -10.64 6.32
CA LEU A 49 0.06 -9.23 6.56
C LEU A 49 -1.27 -8.53 6.79
N ALA A 50 -1.30 -7.64 7.77
CA ALA A 50 -2.43 -6.76 8.00
C ALA A 50 -2.66 -5.86 6.77
N ALA A 51 -3.91 -5.44 6.58
CA ALA A 51 -4.25 -4.48 5.54
C ALA A 51 -3.54 -3.15 5.79
N LEU A 52 -3.11 -2.50 4.71
CA LEU A 52 -2.65 -1.12 4.77
C LEU A 52 -3.85 -0.18 4.82
N GLU A 53 -3.95 0.60 5.88
CA GLU A 53 -4.96 1.64 6.04
C GLU A 53 -4.44 3.01 5.57
N ILE A 54 -5.35 3.81 5.02
CA ILE A 54 -5.09 5.20 4.63
C ILE A 54 -6.08 6.07 5.39
N ALA A 55 -5.59 7.05 6.13
CA ALA A 55 -6.41 7.99 6.87
C ALA A 55 -6.39 9.39 6.22
N LEU A 56 -7.56 10.04 6.19
CA LEU A 56 -7.66 11.45 5.84
C LEU A 56 -7.73 12.27 7.12
N HIS A 57 -6.73 13.12 7.34
CA HIS A 57 -6.67 13.97 8.52
C HIS A 57 -7.33 15.32 8.25
N LEU A 58 -8.34 15.65 9.06
CA LEU A 58 -9.05 16.92 9.01
C LEU A 58 -8.81 17.69 10.31
N ARG A 59 -8.57 19.01 10.18
CA ARG A 59 -8.43 19.88 11.35
C ARG A 59 -9.82 20.12 12.00
N PRO A 60 -9.93 20.17 13.34
CA PRO A 60 -11.23 20.34 14.01
C PRO A 60 -12.05 21.57 13.59
N ASP A 61 -11.39 22.67 13.25
CA ASP A 61 -11.98 23.96 12.83
C ASP A 61 -11.99 24.15 11.30
N ALA A 62 -12.02 23.05 10.54
CA ALA A 62 -12.00 23.12 9.09
C ALA A 62 -13.22 23.89 8.53
N PRO A 63 -13.02 24.85 7.59
CA PRO A 63 -14.12 25.52 6.91
C PRO A 63 -15.02 24.54 6.16
N ARG A 64 -16.32 24.85 6.01
CA ARG A 64 -17.31 23.97 5.37
C ARG A 64 -16.85 23.39 4.02
N ARG A 65 -16.25 24.22 3.15
CA ARG A 65 -15.71 23.78 1.85
C ARG A 65 -14.65 22.67 1.95
N VAL A 66 -13.87 22.65 3.03
CA VAL A 66 -12.82 21.64 3.28
C VAL A 66 -13.47 20.35 3.76
N ILE A 67 -14.52 20.44 4.58
CA ILE A 67 -15.33 19.30 5.00
C ILE A 67 -15.98 18.65 3.78
N ASP A 68 -16.64 19.45 2.93
CA ASP A 68 -17.30 18.95 1.72
C ASP A 68 -16.29 18.24 0.80
N LEU A 69 -15.08 18.79 0.64
CA LEU A 69 -14.00 18.14 -0.12
C LEU A 69 -13.55 16.83 0.53
N ALA A 70 -13.38 16.81 1.85
CA ALA A 70 -12.96 15.61 2.58
C ALA A 70 -13.97 14.46 2.42
N GLU A 71 -15.27 14.77 2.41
CA GLU A 71 -16.32 13.79 2.13
C GLU A 71 -16.23 13.23 0.70
N GLN A 72 -15.98 14.09 -0.29
CA GLN A 72 -15.80 13.64 -1.69
C GLN A 72 -14.55 12.76 -1.84
N LEU A 73 -13.42 13.17 -1.25
CA LEU A 73 -12.20 12.38 -1.25
C LEU A 73 -12.39 11.03 -0.56
N THR A 74 -13.16 10.97 0.53
CA THR A 74 -13.46 9.73 1.23
C THR A 74 -14.24 8.76 0.34
N LYS A 75 -15.29 9.26 -0.35
CA LYS A 75 -16.08 8.47 -1.30
C LYS A 75 -15.22 7.94 -2.46
N LEU A 76 -14.39 8.80 -3.05
CA LEU A 76 -13.48 8.41 -4.14
C LEU A 76 -12.44 7.38 -3.66
N CYS A 77 -11.86 7.59 -2.49
CA CYS A 77 -10.91 6.65 -1.91
C CYS A 77 -11.56 5.28 -1.66
N ALA A 78 -12.77 5.21 -1.11
CA ALA A 78 -13.48 3.95 -0.89
C ALA A 78 -13.69 3.17 -2.21
N GLN A 79 -14.04 3.87 -3.30
CA GLN A 79 -14.18 3.26 -4.63
C GLN A 79 -12.86 2.70 -5.16
N VAL A 80 -11.75 3.42 -4.98
CA VAL A 80 -10.43 3.04 -5.48
C VAL A 80 -9.75 1.98 -4.60
N THR A 81 -10.03 1.97 -3.30
CA THR A 81 -9.44 1.02 -2.35
C THR A 81 -10.20 -0.29 -2.23
N GLY A 82 -11.42 -0.38 -2.78
CA GLY A 82 -12.26 -1.58 -2.73
C GLY A 82 -12.87 -1.83 -1.34
N HIS A 83 -12.85 -0.83 -0.46
CA HIS A 83 -13.62 -0.86 0.79
C HIS A 83 -15.06 -0.43 0.47
N VAL A 84 -15.91 -1.41 0.16
CA VAL A 84 -17.36 -1.23 0.26
C VAL A 84 -17.70 -1.44 1.73
N SER A 85 -18.01 -0.35 2.43
CA SER A 85 -18.61 -0.39 3.77
C SER A 85 -19.95 -1.10 3.75
#